data_AF-A0A6N7GJL5-F1
#
_entry.id   AF-A0A6N7GJL5-F1
#
_cell.length_a   1.000
_cell.length_b   1.000
_cell.length_c   1.000
_cell.angle_alpha   90.00
_cell.angle_beta   90.00
_cell.angle_gamma   90.00
#
_symmetry.space_group_name_H-M   'P 1'
#
loop_
_entity.id
_entity.type
_entity.pdbx_description
1 polymer ?
#
loop_
_entity_poly.entity_id
_entity_poly.type
_entity_poly.pdbx_seq_one_letter_code
_entity_poly.pdbx_strand_id
1 'polypeptide(L)'
;MMVLQARVPAGVARQADEDAALLGLPNRSAAVREGLRLLHRRARELALARDYDDFYHGEAAPLSDVTAIGDQIAATAIADRERRQ
;
A
#
# COMPACT_ATOMS: atom_id res chain seq x y z
N MET A 1 17.99 -21.39 -11.82
CA MET A 1 17.19 -21.47 -10.59
C MET A 1 18.11 -21.22 -9.41
N MET A 2 17.85 -20.21 -8.59
CA MET A 2 18.64 -19.94 -7.39
C MET A 2 17.88 -20.47 -6.17
N VAL A 3 18.56 -21.24 -5.32
CA VAL A 3 18.02 -21.72 -4.05
C VAL A 3 18.81 -21.05 -2.93
N LEU A 4 18.11 -20.33 -2.06
CA LEU A 4 18.67 -19.76 -0.84
C LEU A 4 18.22 -20.62 0.34
N GLN A 5 19.15 -21.00 1.21
CA GLN A 5 18.85 -21.66 2.47
C GLN A 5 19.17 -20.69 3.61
N ALA A 6 18.27 -20.60 4.58
CA ALA A 6 18.42 -19.77 5.77
C ALA A 6 17.97 -20.55 7.00
N ARG A 7 18.69 -20.37 8.11
CA ARG A 7 18.23 -20.85 9.43
C ARG A 7 17.36 -19.79 10.05
N VAL A 8 16.17 -20.20 10.49
CA VAL A 8 15.21 -19.34 11.18
C VAL A 8 14.72 -20.05 12.45
N PRO A 9 14.25 -19.32 13.47
CA PRO A 9 13.59 -19.92 14.61
C PRO A 9 12.40 -20.78 14.18
N ALA A 10 12.14 -21.88 14.89
CA ALA A 10 11.05 -22.81 14.55
C ALA A 10 9.67 -22.12 14.50
N GLY A 11 9.44 -21.15 15.39
CA GLY A 11 8.21 -20.35 15.41
C GLY A 11 7.99 -19.56 14.11
N VAL A 12 9.05 -18.97 13.55
CA VAL A 12 8.99 -18.21 12.29
C VAL A 12 8.67 -19.15 11.11
N ALA A 13 9.31 -20.32 11.08
CA ALA A 13 9.01 -21.31 10.05
C ALA A 13 7.56 -21.79 10.09
N ARG A 14 7.04 -22.06 11.30
CA ARG A 14 5.64 -22.46 11.51
C ARG A 14 4.67 -21.36 11.07
N GLN A 15 4.93 -20.12 11.45
CA GLN A 15 4.08 -18.99 11.08
C GLN A 15 4.02 -18.82 9.56
N ALA A 16 5.16 -18.97 8.86
CA ALA A 16 5.17 -18.93 7.39
C ALA A 16 4.37 -20.06 6.73
N ASP A 17 4.24 -21.23 7.37
CA ASP A 17 3.37 -22.31 6.89
C ASP A 17 1.89 -21.97 7.12
N GLU A 18 1.56 -21.42 8.28
CA GLU A 18 0.20 -20.97 8.63
C GLU A 18 -0.28 -19.86 7.70
N ASP A 19 0.57 -18.86 7.44
CA ASP A 19 0.30 -17.78 6.49
C ASP A 19 0.13 -18.33 5.07
N ALA A 20 0.96 -19.30 4.66
CA ALA A 20 0.81 -19.96 3.36
C ALA A 20 -0.55 -20.63 3.23
N ALA A 21 -0.98 -21.37 4.26
CA ALA A 21 -2.27 -22.05 4.27
C ALA A 21 -3.44 -21.05 4.23
N LEU A 22 -3.39 -19.98 5.04
CA LEU A 22 -4.42 -18.95 5.11
C LEU A 22 -4.57 -18.20 3.77
N LEU A 23 -3.46 -17.92 3.10
CA LEU A 23 -3.43 -17.19 1.83
C LEU A 23 -3.61 -18.10 0.60
N GLY A 24 -3.78 -19.42 0.80
CA GLY A 24 -3.90 -20.38 -0.30
C GLY A 24 -2.63 -20.52 -1.15
N LEU A 25 -1.46 -20.24 -0.56
CA LEU A 25 -0.16 -20.36 -1.21
C LEU A 25 0.34 -21.81 -1.18
N PRO A 26 1.01 -22.28 -2.26
CA PRO A 26 1.31 -23.70 -2.42
C PRO A 26 2.37 -24.24 -1.46
N ASN A 27 3.20 -23.38 -0.87
CA ASN A 27 4.26 -23.77 0.06
C ASN A 27 4.86 -22.55 0.79
N ARG A 28 5.66 -22.84 1.82
CA ARG A 28 6.45 -21.85 2.57
C ARG A 28 7.28 -20.92 1.69
N SER A 29 7.92 -21.42 0.64
CA SER A 29 8.73 -20.59 -0.26
C SER A 29 7.88 -19.58 -1.03
N ALA A 30 6.63 -19.91 -1.35
CA ALA A 30 5.69 -18.97 -1.95
C ALA A 30 5.29 -17.87 -0.94
N ALA A 31 5.06 -18.22 0.32
CA ALA A 31 4.80 -17.24 1.39
C ALA A 31 6.00 -16.31 1.61
N VAL A 32 7.23 -16.84 1.64
CA VAL A 32 8.44 -16.01 1.77
C VAL A 32 8.59 -15.05 0.59
N ARG A 33 8.36 -15.52 -0.65
CA ARG A 33 8.41 -14.64 -1.84
C ARG A 33 7.36 -13.54 -1.77
N GLU A 34 6.15 -13.88 -1.33
CA GLU A 34 5.08 -12.90 -1.20
C GLU A 34 5.40 -11.88 -0.10
N GLY A 35 5.93 -12.31 1.04
CA GLY A 35 6.42 -11.42 2.09
C GLY A 35 7.48 -10.44 1.60
N LEU A 36 8.47 -10.93 0.82
CA LEU A 36 9.48 -10.07 0.21
C LEU A 36 8.89 -9.09 -0.82
N ARG A 37 7.91 -9.53 -1.61
CA ARG A 37 7.20 -8.67 -2.58
C ARG A 37 6.48 -7.52 -1.87
N LEU A 38 5.76 -7.83 -0.78
CA LEU A 38 5.05 -6.84 0.03
C LEU A 38 6.01 -5.88 0.73
N LEU A 39 7.13 -6.39 1.25
CA LEU A 39 8.19 -5.58 1.84
C LEU A 39 8.75 -4.58 0.83
N HIS A 40 9.09 -5.03 -0.38
CA HIS A 40 9.59 -4.14 -1.44
C HIS A 40 8.57 -3.10 -1.88
N ARG A 41 7.29 -3.49 -1.97
CA ARG A 41 6.21 -2.54 -2.25
C ARG A 41 6.17 -1.45 -1.18
N ARG A 42 6.17 -1.82 0.10
CA ARG A 42 6.13 -0.84 1.20
C ARG A 42 7.34 0.07 1.21
N ALA A 43 8.53 -0.46 0.94
CA ALA A 43 9.75 0.34 0.85
C ALA A 43 9.66 1.40 -0.27
N ARG A 44 9.10 1.05 -1.43
CA ARG A 44 8.87 2.01 -2.53
C ARG A 44 7.86 3.08 -2.19
N GLU A 45 6.76 2.72 -1.51
CA GLU A 45 5.76 3.69 -1.06
C GLU A 45 6.37 4.71 -0.09
N LEU A 46 7.22 4.26 0.84
CA LEU A 46 7.93 5.15 1.76
C LEU A 46 8.98 6.02 1.06
N ALA A 47 9.68 5.47 0.08
CA ALA A 47 10.62 6.25 -0.73
C ALA A 47 9.89 7.37 -1.49
N LEU A 48 8.76 7.04 -2.14
CA LEU A 48 7.95 8.04 -2.84
C LEU A 48 7.41 9.12 -1.90
N ALA A 49 6.95 8.75 -0.69
CA ALA A 49 6.49 9.73 0.29
C ALA A 49 7.62 10.70 0.69
N ARG A 50 8.84 10.19 0.88
CA ARG A 50 10.01 11.03 1.16
C ARG A 50 10.36 11.94 -0.01
N ASP A 51 10.36 11.41 -1.24
CA ASP A 51 10.63 12.21 -2.44
C ASP A 51 9.59 13.34 -2.58
N TYR A 52 8.34 13.08 -2.21
CA TYR A 52 7.28 14.07 -2.19
C TYR A 52 7.51 15.15 -1.14
N ASP A 53 7.82 14.75 0.09
CA ASP A 53 8.15 15.69 1.18
C ASP A 53 9.38 16.52 0.80
N ASP A 54 10.42 15.92 0.23
CA ASP A 54 11.63 16.63 -0.21
C ASP A 54 11.31 17.65 -1.32
N PHE A 55 10.45 17.28 -2.28
CA PHE A 55 10.04 18.15 -3.38
C PHE A 55 9.22 19.37 -2.90
N TYR A 56 8.32 19.17 -1.94
CA TYR A 56 7.50 20.24 -1.37
C TYR A 56 8.10 20.85 -0.10
N HIS A 57 9.37 20.56 0.22
CA HIS A 57 10.05 21.05 1.43
C HIS A 57 9.29 20.79 2.74
N GLY A 58 8.59 19.66 2.81
CA GLY A 58 7.75 19.27 3.94
C GLY A 58 6.42 20.02 4.04
N GLU A 59 6.11 20.92 3.10
CA GLU A 59 4.80 21.55 2.99
C GLU A 59 3.81 20.65 2.24
N ALA A 60 2.53 20.81 2.55
CA ALA A 60 1.50 20.13 1.78
C ALA A 60 1.53 20.63 0.33
N ALA A 61 1.54 19.70 -0.61
CA ALA A 61 1.45 20.08 -2.01
C ALA A 61 0.19 20.93 -2.26
N PRO A 62 0.30 21.99 -3.08
CA PRO A 62 -0.84 22.81 -3.41
C PRO A 62 -1.89 21.96 -4.13
N LEU A 63 -3.15 22.12 -3.73
CA LEU A 63 -4.28 21.55 -4.46
C LEU A 63 -4.29 22.15 -5.86
N SER A 64 -4.40 21.30 -6.88
CA SER A 64 -4.60 21.76 -8.25
C SER A 64 -5.94 22.49 -8.37
N ASP A 65 -5.98 23.57 -9.14
CA ASP A 65 -7.21 24.31 -9.46
C ASP A 65 -8.31 23.37 -9.98
N VAL A 66 -7.93 22.33 -10.73
CA VAL A 66 -8.86 21.31 -11.25
C VAL A 66 -9.50 20.49 -10.13
N THR A 67 -8.73 20.11 -9.11
CA THR A 67 -9.23 19.36 -7.95
C THR A 67 -10.17 20.22 -7.11
N ALA A 68 -9.81 21.49 -6.89
CA ALA A 68 -10.64 22.43 -6.16
C ALA A 68 -12.00 22.69 -6.86
N ILE A 69 -12.00 22.83 -8.18
CA ILE A 69 -13.24 22.97 -8.98
C ILE A 69 -14.08 21.69 -8.90
N GLY A 70 -13.45 20.51 -8.96
CA GLY A 70 -14.13 19.22 -8.84
C GLY A 70 -14.90 19.08 -7.51
N ASP A 71 -14.28 19.45 -6.40
CA ASP A 71 -14.90 19.38 -5.07
C ASP A 71 -16.09 20.36 -4.94
N GLN A 72 -15.98 21.56 -5.52
CA GLN A 72 -17.07 22.53 -5.54
C GLN A 72 -18.28 22.03 -6.35
N ILE A 73 -18.04 21.40 -7.50
CA ILE A 73 -19.10 20.81 -8.32
C ILE A 73 -19.78 19.66 -7.55
N ALA A 74 -19.00 18.79 -6.90
CA ALA A 74 -19.53 17.69 -6.11
C ALA A 74 -20.39 18.18 -4.93
N ALA A 75 -19.91 19.18 -4.18
CA ALA A 75 -20.65 19.79 -3.07
C ALA A 75 -21.98 20.42 -3.54
N THR A 76 -21.96 21.10 -4.68
CA THR A 76 -23.16 21.72 -5.27
C THR A 76 -24.18 20.66 -5.69
N ALA A 77 -23.73 19.58 -6.33
CA ALA A 77 -24.61 18.49 -6.77
C ALA A 77 -25.29 17.77 -5.59
N ILE A 78 -24.59 17.60 -4.47
CA ILE A 78 -25.14 17.01 -3.24
C ILE A 78 -26.21 17.94 -2.65
N ALA A 79 -25.91 19.24 -2.51
CA ALA A 79 -26.85 20.22 -1.98
C ALA A 79 -28.11 20.40 -2.85
N ASP A 80 -27.98 20.27 -4.18
CA ASP A 80 -29.10 20.29 -5.12
C ASP A 80 -29.94 19.02 -5.10
N ARG A 81 -29.38 17.89 -4.65
CA ARG A 81 -30.11 16.64 -4.45
C ARG A 81 -30.95 16.69 -3.17
N GLU A 82 -30.38 17.23 -2.09
CA GLU A 82 -31.05 17.37 -0.79
C GLU A 82 -32.23 18.35 -0.85
N ARG A 83 -32.10 19.44 -1.64
CA ARG A 83 -33.19 20.40 -1.86
C ARG A 83 -34.36 19.87 -2.70
N ARG A 84 -34.19 18.72 -3.36
CA ARG A 84 -35.23 18.06 -4.19
C ARG A 84 -35.97 16.96 -3.43
N GLN A 85 -35.62 16.71 -2.17
CA GLN A 85 -36.32 15.81 -1.25
C GLN A 85 -37.17 16.61 -0.28
#